data_AF-A0A6G5A8V3-F1
#
_entry.id   AF-A0A6G5A8V3-F1
#
_cell.length_a   1.000
_cell.length_b   1.000
_cell.length_c   1.000
_cell.angle_alpha   90.00
_cell.angle_beta   90.00
_cell.angle_gamma   90.00
#
_symmetry.space_group_name_H-M   'P 1'
#
loop_
_entity.id
_entity.type
_entity.pdbx_description
1 polymer ?
#
loop_
_entity_poly.entity_id
_entity_poly.type
_entity_poly.pdbx_seq_one_letter_code
_entity_poly.pdbx_strand_id
1 'polypeptide(L)'
;MASNSPIFIALCLAIVVLELNTWTCKEVLGEEAIKKSCKPWETFGCISPTPGCGENKCGEAKRPNICAESCGIGCWCRGSLYRRKRDNKCVPIHECPL
;
A
#
# COMPACT_ATOMS: atom_id res chain seq x y z
N MET A 1 -23.54 -14.89 -39.68
CA MET A 1 -23.02 -15.79 -38.64
C MET A 1 -21.55 -16.03 -38.93
N ALA A 2 -20.64 -15.29 -38.30
CA ALA A 2 -19.18 -15.45 -38.45
C ALA A 2 -18.52 -15.40 -37.06
N SER A 3 -19.11 -16.11 -36.10
CA SER A 3 -18.71 -16.06 -34.69
C SER A 3 -17.53 -17.00 -34.36
N ASN A 4 -17.10 -17.85 -35.31
CA ASN A 4 -16.11 -18.91 -35.07
C ASN A 4 -14.90 -18.81 -36.00
N SER A 5 -14.52 -17.60 -36.43
CA SER A 5 -13.26 -17.42 -37.16
C SER A 5 -12.09 -17.42 -36.16
N PRO A 6 -11.10 -18.30 -36.30
CA PRO A 6 -9.94 -18.37 -35.41
C PRO A 6 -9.16 -17.05 -35.37
N ILE A 7 -9.20 -16.27 -36.46
CA ILE A 7 -8.57 -14.96 -36.58
C ILE A 7 -9.24 -13.94 -35.66
N PHE A 8 -10.57 -13.96 -35.58
CA PHE A 8 -11.33 -13.04 -34.73
C PHE A 8 -11.07 -13.32 -33.25
N ILE A 9 -11.02 -14.60 -32.87
CA ILE A 9 -10.68 -15.02 -31.51
C ILE A 9 -9.25 -14.59 -31.14
N ALA A 10 -8.27 -14.79 -32.04
CA ALA A 10 -6.90 -14.37 -31.81
C ALA A 10 -6.76 -12.85 -31.63
N LEU A 11 -7.49 -12.06 -32.41
CA LEU A 11 -7.52 -10.60 -32.26
C LEU A 11 -8.09 -10.16 -30.91
N CYS A 12 -9.21 -10.75 -30.50
CA CYS A 12 -9.82 -10.45 -29.20
C CYS A 12 -8.88 -10.80 -28.04
N LEU A 13 -8.21 -11.95 -28.08
CA LEU A 13 -7.24 -12.35 -27.06
C LEU A 13 -6.05 -11.39 -27.02
N ALA A 14 -5.53 -10.96 -28.16
CA ALA A 14 -4.44 -9.99 -28.21
C ALA A 14 -4.83 -8.66 -27.55
N ILE A 15 -6.02 -8.15 -27.82
CA ILE A 15 -6.54 -6.91 -27.21
C ILE A 15 -6.66 -7.07 -25.69
N VAL A 16 -7.26 -8.18 -25.22
CA VAL A 16 -7.40 -8.45 -23.78
C VAL A 16 -6.04 -8.53 -23.08
N VAL A 17 -5.07 -9.20 -23.69
CA VAL A 17 -3.70 -9.29 -23.17
C VAL A 17 -3.04 -7.91 -23.10
N LEU A 18 -3.21 -7.07 -24.13
CA LEU A 18 -2.70 -5.70 -24.14
C LEU A 18 -3.29 -4.86 -23.00
N GLU A 19 -4.61 -4.89 -22.80
CA GLU A 19 -5.28 -4.15 -21.73
C GLU A 19 -4.79 -4.60 -20.34
N LEU A 20 -4.72 -5.91 -20.10
CA LEU A 20 -4.20 -6.49 -18.84
C LEU A 20 -2.75 -6.07 -18.56
N ASN A 21 -1.90 -6.06 -19.59
CA ASN A 21 -0.50 -5.61 -19.47
C ASN A 21 -0.40 -4.12 -19.13
N THR A 22 -1.24 -3.26 -19.71
CA THR A 22 -1.20 -1.83 -19.40
C THR A 22 -1.67 -1.52 -17.98
N TRP A 23 -2.66 -2.26 -17.47
CA TRP A 23 -3.15 -2.10 -16.11
C TRP A 23 -2.09 -2.53 -15.09
N THR A 24 -1.50 -3.72 -15.26
CA THR A 24 -0.43 -4.21 -14.37
C THR A 24 0.79 -3.29 -14.36
N CYS A 25 1.19 -2.72 -15.51
CA CYS A 25 2.25 -1.71 -15.56
C CYS A 25 1.91 -0.44 -14.75
N LYS A 26 0.67 0.05 -14.80
CA LYS A 26 0.25 1.24 -14.03
C LYS A 26 0.31 1.00 -12.53
N GLU A 27 -0.10 -0.18 -12.07
CA GLU A 27 -0.03 -0.53 -10.64
C GLU A 27 1.42 -0.61 -10.15
N VAL A 28 2.30 -1.28 -10.90
CA VAL A 28 3.74 -1.38 -10.58
C VAL A 28 4.41 0.00 -10.54
N LEU A 29 4.11 0.87 -11.51
CA LEU A 29 4.63 2.24 -11.53
C LEU A 29 4.12 3.07 -10.35
N GLY A 30 2.85 2.91 -9.99
CA GLY A 30 2.27 3.55 -8.81
C GLY A 30 2.94 3.08 -7.52
N GLU A 31 3.19 1.79 -7.39
CA GLU A 31 3.85 1.20 -6.23
C GLU A 31 5.29 1.71 -6.06
N GLU A 32 6.07 1.72 -7.14
CA GLU A 32 7.43 2.24 -7.13
C GLU A 32 7.49 3.75 -6.84
N ALA A 33 6.51 4.52 -7.32
CA ALA A 33 6.41 5.93 -6.98
C ALA A 33 6.11 6.14 -5.49
N ILE A 34 5.19 5.36 -4.91
CA ILE A 34 4.88 5.40 -3.47
C ILE A 34 6.11 5.03 -2.66
N LYS A 35 6.78 3.93 -3.02
CA LYS A 35 8.01 3.46 -2.37
C LYS A 35 9.10 4.53 -2.33
N LYS A 36 9.29 5.27 -3.43
CA LYS A 36 10.25 6.38 -3.51
C LYS A 36 9.84 7.61 -2.70
N SER A 37 8.55 7.75 -2.37
CA SER A 37 8.03 8.85 -1.56
C SER A 37 8.20 8.63 -0.04
N CYS A 38 8.56 7.42 0.39
CA CYS A 38 8.75 7.11 1.80
C CYS A 38 9.90 7.88 2.43
N LYS A 39 9.69 8.39 3.64
CA LYS A 39 10.69 9.14 4.41
C LYS A 39 11.77 8.17 4.96
N PRO A 40 12.95 8.66 5.38
CA PRO A 40 14.05 7.80 5.86
C PRO A 40 13.70 6.84 7.02
N TRP A 41 12.68 7.16 7.81
CA TRP A 41 12.22 6.37 8.95
C TRP A 41 10.97 5.54 8.66
N GLU A 42 10.59 5.48 7.40
CA GLU A 42 9.45 4.72 6.90
C GLU A 42 9.95 3.55 6.03
N THR A 43 9.18 2.47 6.04
CA THR A 43 9.36 1.34 5.16
C THR A 43 8.14 1.25 4.26
N PHE A 44 8.38 1.13 2.95
CA PHE A 44 7.33 0.78 2.01
C PHE A 44 6.85 -0.65 2.26
N GLY A 45 5.55 -0.85 2.35
CA GLY A 45 5.00 -2.17 2.48
C GLY A 45 3.50 -2.17 2.63
N CYS A 46 3.00 -3.33 3.01
CA CYS A 46 1.59 -3.58 3.16
C CYS A 46 1.32 -4.00 4.60
N ILE A 47 0.53 -3.20 5.33
CA ILE A 47 0.19 -3.47 6.72
C ILE A 47 -1.29 -3.22 6.97
N SER A 48 -1.80 -3.71 8.10
CA SER A 48 -3.17 -3.42 8.52
C SER A 48 -3.35 -1.91 8.73
N PRO A 49 -4.29 -1.25 8.02
CA PRO A 49 -4.54 0.18 8.18
C PRO A 49 -5.19 0.50 9.53
N THR A 50 -5.63 -0.52 10.26
CA THR A 50 -6.16 -0.38 11.61
C THR A 50 -5.09 0.27 12.52
N PRO A 51 -5.41 1.42 13.15
CA PRO A 51 -4.48 2.09 14.06
C PRO A 51 -3.98 1.15 15.17
N GLY A 52 -2.68 1.14 15.42
CA GLY A 52 -2.07 0.27 16.44
C GLY A 52 -1.85 -1.19 16.03
N CYS A 53 -2.36 -1.64 14.88
CA CYS A 53 -2.10 -2.97 14.33
C CYS A 53 -0.90 -2.98 13.40
N GLY A 54 -0.94 -2.13 12.37
CA GLY A 54 0.17 -1.98 11.44
C GLY A 54 1.17 -0.93 11.93
N GLU A 55 0.69 0.30 12.14
CA GLU A 55 1.53 1.44 12.52
C GLU A 55 1.16 1.92 13.93
N ASN A 56 2.18 2.14 14.78
CA ASN A 56 1.96 2.77 16.08
C ASN A 56 1.77 4.28 15.89
N LYS A 57 0.78 4.88 16.54
CA LYS A 57 0.54 6.33 16.51
C LYS A 57 0.73 6.94 17.89
N CYS A 58 1.32 8.14 17.95
CA CYS A 58 1.42 8.87 19.22
C CYS A 58 0.02 9.17 19.78
N GLY A 59 -0.16 8.97 21.09
CA GLY A 59 -1.43 9.19 21.78
C GLY A 59 -2.45 8.05 21.62
N GLU A 60 -2.08 6.94 20.99
CA GLU A 60 -2.88 5.71 20.99
C GLU A 60 -2.31 4.72 22.01
N ALA A 61 -2.91 4.70 23.21
CA ALA A 61 -2.47 3.85 24.31
C ALA A 61 -2.87 2.36 24.14
N LYS A 62 -3.77 2.04 23.20
CA LYS A 62 -4.30 0.69 23.02
C LYS A 62 -4.13 0.24 21.59
N ARG A 63 -3.37 -0.85 21.42
CA ARG A 63 -3.51 -1.69 20.23
C ARG A 63 -4.91 -2.32 20.28
N PRO A 64 -5.68 -2.28 19.19
CA PRO A 64 -6.95 -2.96 19.18
C PRO A 64 -6.72 -4.47 19.27
N ASN A 65 -7.65 -5.15 19.94
CA ASN A 65 -7.60 -6.61 20.09
C ASN A 65 -7.81 -7.34 18.75
N ILE A 66 -8.38 -6.64 17.76
CA ILE A 66 -8.70 -7.16 16.44
C ILE A 66 -8.12 -6.21 15.40
N CYS A 67 -7.27 -6.75 14.55
CA CYS A 67 -6.74 -6.07 13.38
C CYS A 67 -7.57 -6.45 12.16
N ALA A 68 -7.85 -5.50 11.28
CA ALA A 68 -8.41 -5.86 9.99
C ALA A 68 -7.37 -6.66 9.19
N GLU A 69 -7.80 -7.73 8.53
CA GLU A 69 -6.99 -8.49 7.58
C GLU A 69 -6.75 -7.73 6.26
N SER A 70 -7.32 -6.54 6.12
CA SER A 70 -7.04 -5.68 4.98
C SER A 70 -5.60 -5.17 5.03
N CYS A 71 -4.99 -5.09 3.85
CA CYS A 71 -3.61 -4.71 3.71
C CYS A 71 -3.52 -3.38 2.95
N GLY A 72 -3.22 -2.31 3.67
CA GLY A 72 -3.00 -0.99 3.10
C GLY A 72 -1.57 -0.90 2.57
N ILE A 73 -1.42 -0.67 1.26
CA ILE A 73 -0.13 -0.40 0.64
C ILE A 73 0.26 1.04 0.91
N GLY A 74 1.49 1.28 1.39
CA GLY A 74 1.95 2.62 1.71
C GLY A 74 3.31 2.69 2.40
N CYS A 75 3.62 3.86 2.93
CA CYS A 75 4.81 4.13 3.71
C CYS A 75 4.48 4.12 5.20
N TRP A 76 5.15 3.27 5.97
CA TRP A 76 4.80 2.98 7.34
C TRP A 76 5.99 3.12 8.28
N CYS A 77 5.78 3.57 9.51
CA CYS A 77 6.88 3.70 10.47
C CYS A 77 7.61 2.38 10.71
N ARG A 78 8.94 2.43 10.63
CA ARG A 78 9.77 1.23 10.84
C ARG A 78 9.85 0.85 12.32
N GLY A 79 9.70 -0.44 12.62
CA GLY A 79 9.99 -1.02 13.93
C GLY A 79 9.05 -0.50 15.04
N SER A 80 9.64 0.00 16.12
CA SER A 80 8.92 0.53 17.29
C SER A 80 8.74 2.05 17.28
N LEU A 81 8.91 2.69 16.12
CA LEU A 81 8.63 4.11 15.96
C LEU A 81 7.13 4.38 15.96
N TYR A 82 6.77 5.59 16.38
CA TYR A 82 5.41 6.08 16.48
C TYR A 82 5.21 7.25 15.52
N ARG A 83 4.08 7.23 14.81
CA ARG A 83 3.67 8.32 13.95
C ARG A 83 3.16 9.49 14.79
N ARG A 84 3.89 10.60 14.75
CA ARG A 84 3.51 11.83 15.45
C ARG A 84 2.50 12.63 14.64
N LYS A 85 1.36 12.98 15.25
CA LYS A 85 0.25 13.68 14.57
C LYS A 85 0.60 15.07 14.05
N ARG A 86 1.52 15.80 14.70
CA ARG A 86 1.83 17.21 14.36
C ARG A 86 2.51 17.38 12.99
N ASP A 87 3.36 16.44 12.60
CA ASP A 87 4.24 16.56 11.43
C ASP A 87 4.37 15.25 10.64
N ASN A 88 3.58 14.25 11.01
CA ASN A 88 3.56 12.92 10.39
C ASN A 88 4.97 12.29 10.30
N LYS A 89 5.84 12.56 11.27
CA LYS A 89 7.15 11.91 11.39
C LYS A 89 7.07 10.67 12.26
N CYS A 90 7.87 9.67 11.92
CA CYS A 90 8.13 8.51 12.76
C CYS A 90 9.19 8.87 13.78
N VAL A 91 8.83 8.84 15.05
CA VAL A 91 9.71 9.20 16.16
C VAL A 91 9.65 8.15 17.27
N PRO A 92 10.67 8.03 18.12
CA PRO A 92 10.58 7.21 19.32
C PRO A 92 9.46 7.67 20.26
N ILE A 93 8.94 6.77 21.10
CA ILE A 93 7.82 7.06 22.00
C ILE A 93 8.07 8.25 22.94
N HIS A 94 9.32 8.49 23.37
CA HIS A 94 9.67 9.61 24.25
C HIS A 94 9.60 10.97 23.56
N GLU A 95 9.54 11.01 22.22
CA GLU A 95 9.32 12.22 21.43
C GLU A 95 7.83 12.42 21.05
N CYS A 96 6.96 11.48 21.44
CA CYS A 96 5.54 11.70 21.33
C CYS A 96 5.14 12.78 22.35
N PRO A 97 4.36 13.79 21.93
CA PRO A 97 3.74 14.68 22.90
C PRO A 97 2.85 13.85 23.82
N LEU A 98 2.94 14.13 25.12
CA LEU A 98 2.04 13.60 26.15
C LEU A 98 0.58 13.93 25.81
#